data_AF-A0A0Q7TYB5-F1
#
_entry.id   AF-A0A0Q7TYB5-F1
#
_cell.length_a   1.000
_cell.length_b   1.000
_cell.length_c   1.000
_cell.angle_alpha   90.00
_cell.angle_beta   90.00
_cell.angle_gamma   90.00
#
_symmetry.space_group_name_H-M   'P 1'
#
loop_
_entity.id
_entity.type
_entity.pdbx_description
1 polymer ?
#
loop_
_entity_poly.entity_id
_entity_poly.type
_entity_poly.pdbx_seq_one_letter_code
_entity_poly.pdbx_strand_id
1 'polypeptide(L)'
;MARNESKWELYLAHAAEWFEMTGEIPRGEEHPGGWVQQQRSALRGGFSWLTPERIEKLDASLPGWRDKPSPRSREWIVSAAALCDFASEKQTLPPQTSDDLEERRLALWLSGQRAHLHRGELRRDRTEWLDEHVPEWRGRGRRSDAWRRNALELSDWVRREGRFPSPRSDDADERRLGQWMKNRLDDLRADKLTTGRIALLDDAAPG
;
A
#
# COMPACT_ATOMS: atom_id res chain seq x y z
N MET A 1 -11.55 -34.05 -12.83
CA MET A 1 -11.31 -32.69 -12.30
C MET A 1 -10.06 -32.62 -11.40
N ALA A 2 -9.75 -33.64 -10.58
CA ALA A 2 -8.60 -33.63 -9.65
C ALA A 2 -7.19 -33.45 -10.27
N ARG A 3 -6.92 -34.04 -11.45
CA ARG A 3 -5.56 -34.06 -12.04
C ARG A 3 -5.04 -32.68 -12.47
N ASN A 4 -5.94 -31.74 -12.75
CA ASN A 4 -5.56 -30.37 -13.16
C ASN A 4 -5.33 -29.45 -11.95
N GLU A 5 -5.94 -29.77 -10.80
CA GLU A 5 -5.73 -29.05 -9.54
C GLU A 5 -4.35 -29.37 -8.96
N SER A 6 -3.99 -30.65 -8.88
CA SER A 6 -2.69 -31.08 -8.35
C SER A 6 -1.50 -30.51 -9.15
N LYS A 7 -1.67 -30.34 -10.46
CA LYS A 7 -0.65 -29.72 -11.31
C LYS A 7 -0.54 -28.21 -11.07
N TRP A 8 -1.67 -27.54 -10.85
CA TRP A 8 -1.69 -26.11 -10.55
C TRP A 8 -1.04 -25.82 -9.19
N GLU A 9 -1.36 -26.62 -8.17
CA GLU A 9 -0.76 -26.49 -6.84
C GLU A 9 0.74 -26.78 -6.84
N LEU A 10 1.19 -27.79 -7.59
CA LEU A 10 2.62 -28.07 -7.76
C LEU A 10 3.35 -26.87 -8.40
N TYR A 11 2.73 -26.23 -9.39
CA TYR A 11 3.32 -25.09 -10.08
C TYR A 11 3.33 -23.83 -9.22
N LEU A 12 2.32 -23.65 -8.35
CA LEU A 12 2.33 -22.65 -7.30
C LEU A 12 3.49 -22.87 -6.33
N ALA A 13 3.68 -24.11 -5.87
CA ALA A 13 4.76 -24.45 -4.95
C ALA A 13 6.14 -24.13 -5.54
N HIS A 14 6.43 -24.54 -6.78
CA HIS A 14 7.70 -24.19 -7.45
C HIS A 14 7.91 -22.68 -7.57
N ALA A 15 6.84 -21.92 -7.82
CA ALA A 15 6.93 -20.47 -7.89
C ALA A 15 7.19 -19.84 -6.51
N ALA A 16 6.53 -20.36 -5.46
CA ALA A 16 6.70 -19.92 -4.08
C ALA A 16 8.11 -20.23 -3.56
N GLU A 17 8.63 -21.44 -3.79
CA GLU A 17 10.00 -21.83 -3.44
C GLU A 17 11.04 -20.90 -4.11
N TRP A 18 10.83 -20.57 -5.38
CA TRP A 18 11.69 -19.59 -6.06
C TRP A 18 11.62 -18.21 -5.39
N PHE A 19 10.42 -17.74 -5.04
CA PHE A 19 10.24 -16.46 -4.37
C PHE A 19 10.89 -16.45 -2.98
N GLU A 20 10.76 -17.51 -2.21
CA GLU A 20 11.44 -17.67 -0.91
C GLU A 20 12.96 -17.66 -1.06
N MET A 21 13.49 -18.33 -2.08
CA MET A 21 14.93 -18.44 -2.32
C MET A 21 15.56 -17.14 -2.84
N THR A 22 14.84 -16.39 -3.67
CA THR A 22 15.39 -15.23 -4.40
C THR A 22 14.86 -13.87 -3.91
N GLY A 23 13.76 -13.87 -3.16
CA GLY A 23 12.98 -12.67 -2.83
C GLY A 23 12.28 -12.04 -4.04
N GLU A 24 12.36 -12.66 -5.22
CA GLU A 24 11.82 -12.13 -6.47
C GLU A 24 10.76 -13.05 -7.08
N ILE A 25 9.73 -12.44 -7.69
CA ILE A 25 8.73 -13.22 -8.43
C ILE A 25 9.38 -13.87 -9.66
N PRO A 26 9.17 -15.17 -9.93
CA PRO A 26 9.68 -15.86 -11.11
C PRO A 26 9.36 -15.14 -12.44
N ARG A 27 10.33 -15.09 -13.35
CA ARG A 27 10.23 -14.40 -14.66
C ARG A 27 10.76 -15.28 -15.79
N GLY A 28 10.44 -14.90 -17.04
CA GLY A 28 10.84 -15.63 -18.25
C GLY A 28 9.72 -16.48 -18.82
N GLU A 29 9.98 -17.10 -19.96
CA GLU A 29 9.02 -18.00 -20.64
C GLU A 29 9.03 -19.41 -20.01
N GLU A 30 10.09 -19.75 -19.28
CA GLU A 30 10.27 -21.04 -18.62
C GLU A 30 9.56 -21.13 -17.27
N HIS A 31 9.29 -22.37 -16.82
CA HIS A 31 8.71 -22.64 -15.51
C HIS A 31 9.71 -22.29 -14.39
N PRO A 32 9.34 -21.57 -13.31
CA PRO A 32 7.98 -21.15 -12.94
C PRO A 32 7.53 -19.78 -13.50
N GLY A 33 8.39 -19.00 -14.14
CA GLY A 33 8.08 -17.66 -14.65
C GLY A 33 6.96 -17.59 -15.71
N GLY A 34 7.01 -18.47 -16.71
CA GLY A 34 6.01 -18.55 -17.77
C GLY A 34 4.64 -18.96 -17.23
N TRP A 35 4.61 -19.79 -16.20
CA TRP A 35 3.37 -20.18 -15.53
C TRP A 35 2.74 -19.01 -14.77
N VAL A 36 3.53 -18.24 -14.00
CA VAL A 36 3.05 -17.00 -13.34
C VAL A 36 2.51 -16.01 -14.37
N GLN A 37 3.15 -15.88 -15.53
CA GLN A 37 2.67 -15.03 -16.63
C GLN A 37 1.32 -15.49 -17.20
N GLN A 38 1.08 -16.80 -17.29
CA GLN A 38 -0.21 -17.35 -17.69
C GLN A 38 -1.30 -16.99 -16.67
N GLN A 39 -1.02 -17.11 -15.36
CA GLN A 39 -1.98 -16.73 -14.32
C GLN A 39 -2.34 -15.23 -14.42
N ARG A 40 -1.36 -14.35 -14.67
CA ARG A 40 -1.62 -12.90 -14.86
C ARG A 40 -2.50 -12.61 -16.06
N SER A 41 -2.31 -13.37 -17.14
CA SER A 41 -3.09 -13.21 -18.36
C SER A 41 -4.51 -13.75 -18.17
N ALA A 42 -4.65 -14.83 -17.40
CA ALA A 42 -5.93 -15.38 -16.98
C ALA A 42 -6.75 -14.40 -16.14
N LEU A 43 -6.10 -13.72 -15.18
CA LEU A 43 -6.72 -12.69 -14.35
C LEU A 43 -7.21 -11.51 -15.19
N ARG A 44 -6.38 -11.01 -16.12
CA ARG A 44 -6.73 -9.86 -16.97
C ARG A 44 -7.82 -10.19 -18.01
N GLY A 45 -7.83 -11.43 -18.51
CA GLY A 45 -8.83 -11.88 -19.46
C GLY A 45 -10.14 -12.36 -18.83
N GLY A 46 -10.26 -12.34 -17.50
CA GLY A 46 -11.46 -12.81 -16.80
C GLY A 46 -11.74 -14.30 -17.02
N PHE A 47 -10.69 -15.12 -17.13
CA PHE A 47 -10.85 -16.53 -17.43
C PHE A 47 -11.45 -17.29 -16.24
N SER A 48 -12.54 -18.01 -16.47
CA SER A 48 -13.32 -18.72 -15.44
C SER A 48 -12.58 -19.84 -14.71
N TRP A 49 -11.46 -20.33 -15.25
CA TRP A 49 -10.64 -21.35 -14.60
C TRP A 49 -9.69 -20.78 -13.53
N LEU A 50 -9.49 -19.46 -13.50
CA LEU A 50 -8.80 -18.79 -12.41
C LEU A 50 -9.83 -18.40 -11.35
N THR A 51 -10.18 -19.39 -10.52
CA THR A 51 -11.18 -19.24 -9.46
C THR A 51 -10.70 -18.27 -8.37
N PRO A 52 -11.62 -17.66 -7.59
CA PRO A 52 -11.26 -16.84 -6.44
C PRO A 52 -10.30 -17.54 -5.46
N GLU A 53 -10.51 -18.83 -5.20
CA GLU A 53 -9.65 -19.66 -4.35
C GLU A 53 -8.21 -19.75 -4.86
N ARG A 54 -8.02 -19.87 -6.18
CA ARG A 54 -6.69 -19.87 -6.81
C ARG A 54 -6.01 -18.52 -6.72
N ILE A 55 -6.79 -17.45 -6.83
CA ILE A 55 -6.30 -16.08 -6.67
C ILE A 55 -5.82 -15.85 -5.24
N GLU A 56 -6.60 -16.29 -4.25
CA GLU A 56 -6.23 -16.19 -2.83
C GLU A 56 -4.95 -16.96 -2.52
N LYS A 57 -4.81 -18.20 -3.02
CA LYS A 57 -3.58 -18.99 -2.90
C LYS A 57 -2.38 -18.29 -3.55
N LEU A 58 -2.55 -17.67 -4.72
CA LEU A 58 -1.48 -16.92 -5.38
C LEU A 58 -1.09 -15.65 -4.61
N ASP A 59 -2.08 -14.92 -4.05
CA ASP A 59 -1.81 -13.73 -3.25
C ASP A 59 -1.07 -14.07 -1.96
N ALA A 60 -1.41 -15.19 -1.33
CA ALA A 60 -0.75 -15.66 -0.11
C ALA A 60 0.68 -16.15 -0.35
N SER A 61 0.91 -16.91 -1.42
CA SER A 61 2.22 -17.53 -1.70
C SER A 61 3.17 -16.64 -2.50
N LEU A 62 2.68 -15.65 -3.23
CA LEU A 62 3.48 -14.80 -4.11
C LEU A 62 3.04 -13.32 -4.05
N PRO A 63 3.33 -12.60 -2.97
CA PRO A 63 3.01 -11.17 -2.87
C PRO A 63 3.59 -10.37 -4.04
N GLY A 64 2.74 -9.67 -4.80
CA GLY A 64 3.15 -8.94 -6.01
C GLY A 64 3.18 -9.77 -7.30
N TRP A 65 2.70 -11.03 -7.28
CA TRP A 65 2.58 -11.85 -8.49
C TRP A 65 1.67 -11.23 -9.54
N ARG A 66 0.76 -10.31 -9.19
CA ARG A 66 -0.13 -9.63 -10.13
C ARG A 66 0.61 -8.61 -11.01
N ASP A 67 1.79 -8.18 -10.59
CA ASP A 67 2.53 -7.14 -11.26
C ASP A 67 3.37 -7.70 -12.39
N LYS A 68 3.01 -7.35 -13.63
CA LYS A 68 4.01 -7.32 -14.69
C LYS A 68 4.89 -6.10 -14.37
N PRO A 69 6.21 -6.24 -14.16
CA PRO A 69 7.05 -5.07 -14.08
C PRO A 69 7.06 -4.46 -15.48
N SER A 70 6.15 -3.51 -15.72
CA SER A 70 6.25 -2.64 -16.88
C SER A 70 7.58 -1.87 -16.76
N PRO A 71 8.17 -1.39 -17.86
CA PRO A 71 9.30 -0.46 -17.77
C PRO A 71 9.02 0.69 -16.78
N ARG A 72 7.77 1.20 -16.77
CA ARG A 72 7.27 2.19 -15.79
C ARG A 72 7.23 1.69 -14.34
N SER A 73 7.09 0.38 -14.10
CA SER A 73 7.17 -0.20 -12.75
C SER A 73 8.62 -0.32 -12.28
N ARG A 74 9.56 -0.64 -13.17
CA ARG A 74 10.99 -0.61 -12.85
C ARG A 74 11.48 0.80 -12.57
N GLU A 75 11.10 1.77 -13.41
CA GLU A 75 11.37 3.18 -13.17
C GLU A 75 10.81 3.65 -11.84
N TRP A 76 9.60 3.21 -11.48
CA TRP A 76 9.00 3.52 -10.18
C TRP A 76 9.85 2.97 -9.03
N ILE A 77 10.28 1.70 -9.09
CA ILE A 77 11.11 1.08 -8.04
C ILE A 77 12.45 1.81 -7.90
N VAL A 78 13.11 2.13 -9.03
CA VAL A 78 14.39 2.84 -9.03
C VAL A 78 14.24 4.24 -8.41
N SER A 79 13.22 4.99 -8.82
CA SER A 79 12.95 6.32 -8.24
C SER A 79 12.50 6.26 -6.77
N ALA A 80 11.77 5.22 -6.38
CA ALA A 80 11.34 5.01 -5.00
C ALA A 80 12.53 4.68 -4.09
N ALA A 81 13.41 3.77 -4.52
CA ALA A 81 14.65 3.44 -3.82
C ALA A 81 15.56 4.67 -3.67
N ALA A 82 15.80 5.41 -4.76
CA ALA A 82 16.61 6.63 -4.73
C ALA A 82 16.02 7.71 -3.80
N LEU A 83 14.68 7.82 -3.72
CA LEU A 83 14.03 8.72 -2.77
C LEU A 83 14.19 8.25 -1.32
N CYS A 84 14.11 6.94 -1.07
CA CYS A 84 14.33 6.35 0.26
C CYS A 84 15.77 6.55 0.73
N ASP A 85 16.75 6.33 -0.15
CA ASP A 85 18.17 6.56 0.15
C ASP A 85 18.41 8.05 0.46
N PHE A 86 17.86 8.96 -0.35
CA PHE A 86 17.96 10.39 -0.09
C PHE A 86 17.31 10.79 1.24
N ALA A 87 16.10 10.29 1.52
CA ALA A 87 15.39 10.59 2.75
C ALA A 87 16.11 10.02 3.98
N SER A 88 16.76 8.87 3.85
CA SER A 88 17.56 8.24 4.90
C SER A 88 18.87 8.98 5.16
N GLU A 89 19.56 9.43 4.11
CA GLU A 89 20.84 10.15 4.22
C GLU A 89 20.65 11.59 4.72
N LYS A 90 19.73 12.33 4.12
CA LYS A 90 19.54 13.76 4.40
C LYS A 90 18.53 14.03 5.50
N GLN A 91 17.73 13.04 5.90
CA GLN A 91 16.57 13.20 6.80
C GLN A 91 15.56 14.27 6.32
N THR A 92 15.57 14.56 5.02
CA THR A 92 14.68 15.51 4.38
C THR A 92 14.29 15.02 2.99
N LEU A 93 13.15 15.50 2.49
CA LEU A 93 12.71 15.27 1.13
C LEU A 93 13.46 16.20 0.16
N PRO A 94 13.70 15.76 -1.08
CA PRO A 94 14.42 16.56 -2.07
C PRO A 94 13.62 17.82 -2.42
N PRO A 95 14.23 19.02 -2.38
CA PRO A 95 13.56 20.26 -2.72
C PRO A 95 13.46 20.43 -4.25
N GLN A 96 12.32 20.95 -4.72
CA GLN A 96 12.13 21.25 -6.16
C GLN A 96 13.07 22.35 -6.68
N THR A 97 13.63 23.15 -5.77
CA THR A 97 14.54 24.26 -6.03
C THR A 97 16.02 23.87 -5.86
N SER A 98 16.35 22.59 -5.70
CA SER A 98 17.75 22.16 -5.63
C SER A 98 18.50 22.53 -6.91
N ASP A 99 19.80 22.82 -6.80
CA ASP A 99 20.69 22.97 -7.96
C ASP A 99 21.11 21.61 -8.54
N ASP A 100 20.93 20.53 -7.78
CA ASP A 100 21.21 19.16 -8.20
C ASP A 100 20.08 18.61 -9.11
N LEU A 101 20.46 18.07 -10.27
CA LEU A 101 19.52 17.56 -11.27
C LEU A 101 18.77 16.31 -10.81
N GLU A 102 19.41 15.41 -10.06
CA GLU A 102 18.78 14.21 -9.51
C GLU A 102 17.84 14.56 -8.35
N GLU A 103 18.21 15.50 -7.48
CA GLU A 103 17.30 15.97 -6.43
C GLU A 103 16.03 16.60 -7.03
N ARG A 104 16.16 17.46 -8.05
CA ARG A 104 15.00 18.03 -8.74
C ARG A 104 14.14 16.96 -9.40
N ARG A 105 14.76 15.96 -10.03
CA ARG A 105 14.07 14.83 -10.65
C ARG A 105 13.26 14.05 -9.62
N LEU A 106 13.84 13.73 -8.46
CA LEU A 106 13.15 13.05 -7.36
C LEU A 106 12.01 13.90 -6.78
N ALA A 107 12.21 15.21 -6.64
CA ALA A 107 11.19 16.14 -6.17
C ALA A 107 9.98 16.25 -7.13
N LEU A 108 10.24 16.22 -8.44
CA LEU A 108 9.19 16.17 -9.47
C LEU A 108 8.46 14.82 -9.49
N TRP A 109 9.21 13.72 -9.38
CA TRP A 109 8.64 12.38 -9.28
C TRP A 109 7.71 12.25 -8.07
N LEU A 110 8.15 12.74 -6.90
CA LEU A 110 7.37 12.76 -5.67
C LEU A 110 6.08 13.57 -5.80
N SER A 111 6.15 14.74 -6.46
CA SER A 111 4.96 15.54 -6.80
C SER A 111 3.99 14.77 -7.70
N GLY A 112 4.51 14.02 -8.68
CA GLY A 112 3.73 13.12 -9.52
C GLY A 112 3.01 12.03 -8.72
N GLN A 113 3.69 11.39 -7.76
CA GLN A 113 3.07 10.37 -6.89
C GLN A 113 1.94 10.98 -6.04
N ARG A 114 2.14 12.18 -5.48
CA ARG A 114 1.09 12.91 -4.74
C ARG A 114 -0.12 13.22 -5.62
N ALA A 115 0.11 13.61 -6.88
CA ALA A 115 -0.97 13.88 -7.82
C ALA A 115 -1.76 12.60 -8.18
N HIS A 116 -1.07 11.48 -8.44
CA HIS A 116 -1.73 10.18 -8.67
C HIS A 116 -2.52 9.70 -7.45
N LEU A 117 -1.97 9.90 -6.24
CA LEU A 117 -2.69 9.62 -5.00
C LEU A 117 -3.96 10.47 -4.90
N HIS A 118 -3.88 11.76 -5.20
CA HIS A 118 -5.04 12.66 -5.17
C HIS A 118 -6.12 12.29 -6.19
N ARG A 119 -5.74 11.71 -7.33
CA ARG A 119 -6.66 11.20 -8.36
C ARG A 119 -7.17 9.78 -8.07
N GLY A 120 -6.68 9.10 -7.02
CA GLY A 120 -7.01 7.70 -6.74
C GLY A 120 -6.39 6.70 -7.73
N GLU A 121 -5.39 7.14 -8.50
CA GLU A 121 -4.72 6.34 -9.54
C GLU A 121 -3.44 5.67 -9.01
N LEU A 122 -2.96 6.10 -7.84
CA LEU A 122 -1.79 5.50 -7.22
C LEU A 122 -2.18 4.13 -6.66
N ARG A 123 -1.47 3.11 -7.13
CA ARG A 123 -1.70 1.74 -6.67
C ARG A 123 -1.44 1.62 -5.17
N ARG A 124 -2.15 0.68 -4.55
CA ARG A 124 -2.14 0.46 -3.10
C ARG A 124 -0.76 0.01 -2.60
N ASP A 125 -0.15 -0.97 -3.25
CA ASP A 125 1.22 -1.45 -3.03
C ASP A 125 2.26 -0.31 -2.98
N ARG A 126 2.19 0.61 -3.95
CA ARG A 126 3.09 1.76 -4.06
C ARG A 126 2.88 2.79 -2.96
N THR A 127 1.62 2.94 -2.56
CA THR A 127 1.22 3.84 -1.49
C THR A 127 1.71 3.32 -0.14
N GLU A 128 1.54 2.02 0.10
CA GLU A 128 1.99 1.32 1.31
C GLU A 128 3.52 1.36 1.43
N TRP A 129 4.24 1.07 0.34
CA TRP A 129 5.69 1.14 0.34
C TRP A 129 6.21 2.55 0.67
N LEU A 130 5.64 3.60 0.07
CA LEU A 130 6.03 4.98 0.35
C LEU A 130 5.68 5.42 1.77
N ASP A 131 4.55 4.96 2.32
CA ASP A 131 4.17 5.25 3.71
C ASP A 131 5.13 4.64 4.73
N GLU A 132 5.67 3.46 4.43
CA GLU A 132 6.61 2.75 5.28
C GLU A 132 8.04 3.29 5.16
N HIS A 133 8.50 3.55 3.93
CA HIS A 133 9.91 3.82 3.64
C HIS A 133 10.26 5.30 3.51
N VAL A 134 9.29 6.18 3.24
CA VAL A 134 9.55 7.61 3.04
C VAL A 134 8.67 8.45 3.95
N PRO A 135 9.11 8.74 5.18
CA PRO A 135 8.38 9.61 6.09
C PRO A 135 8.06 10.97 5.43
N GLU A 136 6.86 11.49 5.69
CA GLU A 136 6.37 12.76 5.16
C GLU A 136 6.25 12.87 3.62
N TRP A 137 6.38 11.77 2.86
CA TRP A 137 6.34 11.80 1.39
C TRP A 137 5.05 12.42 0.83
N ARG A 138 3.93 12.38 1.55
CA ARG A 138 2.65 13.00 1.18
C ARG A 138 2.64 14.54 1.32
N GLY A 139 3.70 15.11 1.90
CA GLY A 139 3.94 16.55 2.05
C GLY A 139 3.67 17.08 3.46
N ARG A 140 4.41 18.13 3.84
CA ARG A 140 4.19 18.96 5.03
C ARG A 140 3.02 19.94 4.82
N GLY A 141 1.83 19.39 4.60
CA GLY A 141 0.59 20.17 4.45
C GLY A 141 -0.39 19.84 5.57
N ARG A 142 -1.09 20.85 6.10
CA ARG A 142 -2.11 20.82 7.18
C ARG A 142 -3.01 19.57 7.27
N ARG A 143 -3.23 18.84 6.16
CA ARG A 143 -4.06 17.62 6.08
C ARG A 143 -3.32 16.32 6.46
N SER A 144 -2.01 16.20 6.20
CA SER A 144 -1.18 15.07 6.65
C SER A 144 -1.02 15.14 8.18
N ASP A 145 -0.74 16.34 8.68
CA ASP A 145 -0.68 16.63 10.11
C ASP A 145 -2.03 16.41 10.79
N ALA A 146 -3.15 16.74 10.13
CA ALA A 146 -4.48 16.50 10.69
C ALA A 146 -4.79 15.02 10.88
N TRP A 147 -4.30 14.12 10.02
CA TRP A 147 -4.54 12.68 10.21
C TRP A 147 -3.77 12.16 11.42
N ARG A 148 -2.45 12.41 11.48
CA ARG A 148 -1.61 11.96 12.62
C ARG A 148 -2.07 12.60 13.92
N ARG A 149 -2.35 13.91 13.91
CA ARG A 149 -2.87 14.63 15.07
C ARG A 149 -4.22 14.10 15.52
N ASN A 150 -5.19 13.91 14.62
CA ASN A 150 -6.49 13.38 15.02
C ASN A 150 -6.39 11.93 15.51
N ALA A 151 -5.48 11.12 14.95
CA ALA A 151 -5.22 9.76 15.44
C ALA A 151 -4.60 9.77 16.84
N LEU A 152 -3.64 10.66 17.10
CA LEU A 152 -3.05 10.86 18.43
C LEU A 152 -4.08 11.40 19.43
N GLU A 153 -4.85 12.43 19.05
CA GLU A 153 -5.92 13.00 19.87
C GLU A 153 -7.02 11.98 20.16
N LEU A 154 -7.34 11.10 19.22
CA LEU A 154 -8.26 9.98 19.43
C LEU A 154 -7.67 8.95 20.41
N SER A 155 -6.40 8.58 20.25
CA SER A 155 -5.70 7.67 21.17
C SER A 155 -5.65 8.24 22.60
N ASP A 156 -5.32 9.52 22.74
CA ASP A 156 -5.29 10.20 24.03
C ASP A 156 -6.69 10.33 24.65
N TRP A 157 -7.72 10.57 23.83
CA TRP A 157 -9.12 10.57 24.28
C TRP A 157 -9.53 9.20 24.82
N VAL A 158 -9.30 8.12 24.06
CA VAL A 158 -9.63 6.75 24.48
C VAL A 158 -8.86 6.37 25.73
N ARG A 159 -7.59 6.75 25.84
CA ARG A 159 -6.77 6.52 27.04
C ARG A 159 -7.28 7.29 28.26
N ARG A 160 -7.74 8.52 28.09
CA ARG A 160 -8.22 9.39 29.18
C ARG A 160 -9.63 9.02 29.65
N GLU A 161 -10.54 8.80 28.72
CA GLU A 161 -11.97 8.66 28.99
C GLU A 161 -12.42 7.18 29.03
N GLY A 162 -11.58 6.25 28.56
CA GLY A 162 -11.90 4.82 28.49
C GLY A 162 -13.06 4.48 27.52
N ARG A 163 -13.47 5.42 26.67
CA ARG A 163 -14.57 5.29 25.72
C ARG A 163 -14.29 6.03 24.43
N PHE A 164 -14.97 5.63 23.36
CA PHE A 164 -14.91 6.35 22.08
C PHE A 164 -15.61 7.72 22.14
N PRO A 165 -15.08 8.73 21.43
CA PRO A 165 -15.72 10.04 21.32
C PRO A 165 -17.02 9.95 20.52
N SER A 166 -18.08 10.59 21.02
CA SER A 166 -19.38 10.58 20.37
C SER A 166 -19.51 11.69 19.31
N PRO A 167 -19.93 11.38 18.06
CA PRO A 167 -20.23 12.40 17.04
C PRO A 167 -21.45 13.27 17.39
N ARG A 168 -22.15 12.97 18.49
CA ARG A 168 -23.31 13.72 18.99
C ARG A 168 -23.05 14.36 20.36
N SER A 169 -21.80 14.45 20.79
CA SER A 169 -21.47 15.10 22.07
C SER A 169 -21.73 16.61 22.03
N ASP A 170 -22.09 17.17 23.18
CA ASP A 170 -22.20 18.62 23.40
C ASP A 170 -20.80 19.27 23.49
N ASP A 171 -19.77 18.48 23.82
CA ASP A 171 -18.38 18.91 23.77
C ASP A 171 -17.89 19.02 22.32
N ALA A 172 -17.33 20.18 21.98
CA ALA A 172 -16.92 20.48 20.60
C ALA A 172 -15.73 19.63 20.13
N ASP A 173 -14.80 19.30 21.02
CA ASP A 173 -13.64 18.48 20.70
C ASP A 173 -14.00 17.01 20.58
N GLU A 174 -14.85 16.51 21.48
CA GLU A 174 -15.42 15.16 21.41
C GLU A 174 -16.22 14.96 20.12
N ARG A 175 -17.10 15.89 19.79
CA ARG A 175 -17.94 15.82 18.59
C ARG A 175 -17.11 15.85 17.32
N ARG A 176 -16.04 16.65 17.28
CA ARG A 176 -15.11 16.69 16.15
C ARG A 176 -14.40 15.34 15.96
N LEU A 177 -13.87 14.76 17.05
CA LEU A 177 -13.20 13.46 17.01
C LEU A 177 -14.16 12.33 16.65
N GLY A 178 -15.37 12.33 17.21
CA GLY A 178 -16.41 11.34 16.89
C GLY A 178 -16.90 11.42 15.45
N GLN A 179 -17.05 12.63 14.89
CA GLN A 179 -17.42 12.80 13.48
C GLN A 179 -16.27 12.37 12.54
N TRP A 180 -15.02 12.66 12.93
CA TRP A 180 -13.85 12.20 12.20
C TRP A 180 -13.74 10.67 12.20
N MET A 181 -13.90 10.03 13.36
CA MET A 181 -13.93 8.57 13.50
C MET A 181 -15.05 7.95 12.66
N LYS A 182 -16.28 8.48 12.74
CA LYS A 182 -17.43 7.99 11.97
C LYS A 182 -17.20 8.04 10.46
N ASN A 183 -16.74 9.18 9.94
CA ASN A 183 -16.45 9.33 8.51
C ASN A 183 -15.38 8.33 8.04
N ARG A 184 -14.45 7.95 8.92
CA ARG A 184 -13.41 6.96 8.62
C ARG A 184 -13.89 5.52 8.76
N LEU A 185 -14.79 5.21 9.70
CA LEU A 185 -15.48 3.92 9.75
C LEU A 185 -16.37 3.71 8.51
N ASP A 186 -16.98 4.78 8.01
CA ASP A 186 -17.74 4.74 6.76
C ASP A 186 -16.80 4.54 5.54
N ASP A 187 -15.59 5.11 5.56
CA ASP A 187 -14.54 4.80 4.58
C ASP A 187 -14.02 3.36 4.72
N LEU A 188 -13.93 2.82 5.94
CA LEU A 188 -13.54 1.43 6.22
C LEU A 188 -14.56 0.45 5.64
N ARG A 189 -15.85 0.71 5.88
CA ARG A 189 -16.98 -0.07 5.33
C ARG A 189 -17.09 0.03 3.81
N ALA A 190 -16.54 1.09 3.22
CA ALA A 190 -16.44 1.28 1.79
C ALA A 190 -15.13 0.72 1.19
N ASP A 191 -14.31 0.03 1.98
CA ASP A 191 -13.02 -0.58 1.60
C ASP A 191 -11.98 0.43 1.08
N LYS A 192 -12.03 1.67 1.59
CA LYS A 192 -11.19 2.81 1.16
C LYS A 192 -9.99 3.07 2.08
N LEU A 193 -9.79 2.29 3.14
CA LEU A 193 -8.71 2.45 4.11
C LEU A 193 -7.65 1.34 3.99
N THR A 194 -6.39 1.70 4.23
CA THR A 194 -5.24 0.80 4.11
C THR A 194 -5.03 -0.03 5.39
N THR A 195 -4.43 -1.22 5.28
CA THR A 195 -4.18 -2.12 6.42
C THR A 195 -3.36 -1.45 7.53
N GLY A 196 -2.36 -0.64 7.19
CA GLY A 196 -1.57 0.10 8.20
C GLY A 196 -2.38 1.18 8.95
N ARG A 197 -3.43 1.76 8.33
CA ARG A 197 -4.34 2.68 9.02
C ARG A 197 -5.40 1.96 9.82
N ILE A 198 -5.78 0.75 9.41
CA ILE A 198 -6.60 -0.16 10.21
C ILE A 198 -5.80 -0.53 11.46
N ALA A 199 -4.55 -0.98 11.32
CA ALA A 199 -3.70 -1.29 12.47
C ALA A 199 -3.48 -0.09 13.39
N LEU A 200 -3.32 1.14 12.85
CA LEU A 200 -3.15 2.33 13.68
C LEU A 200 -4.46 2.81 14.32
N LEU A 201 -5.61 2.54 13.69
CA LEU A 201 -6.93 2.74 14.29
C LEU A 201 -7.19 1.66 15.35
N ASP A 202 -6.89 0.39 15.10
CA ASP A 202 -7.02 -0.71 16.04
C ASP A 202 -6.07 -0.54 17.24
N ASP A 203 -4.88 0.01 17.04
CA ASP A 203 -3.93 0.32 18.12
C ASP A 203 -4.37 1.56 18.92
N ALA A 204 -4.89 2.59 18.24
CA ALA A 204 -5.42 3.79 18.89
C ALA A 204 -6.81 3.59 19.52
N ALA A 205 -7.55 2.58 19.07
CA ALA A 205 -8.95 2.34 19.35
C ALA A 205 -9.29 0.83 19.20
N PRO A 206 -8.73 -0.06 20.04
CA PRO A 206 -9.03 -1.49 19.97
C PRO A 206 -10.48 -1.74 20.39
N GLY A 207 -11.32 -2.19 19.44
CA GLY A 207 -12.73 -2.50 19.69
C GLY A 207 -13.55 -2.80 18.45
#